data_AF-A0A9X3TU92-F1
#
_entry.id   AF-A0A9X3TU92-F1
#
_cell.length_a   1.000
_cell.length_b   1.000
_cell.length_c   1.000
_cell.angle_alpha   90.00
_cell.angle_beta   90.00
_cell.angle_gamma   90.00
#
_symmetry.space_group_name_H-M   'P 1'
#
loop_
_entity.id
_entity.type
_entity.pdbx_description
1 polymer ?
#
loop_
_entity_poly.entity_id
_entity_poly.type
_entity_poly.pdbx_seq_one_letter_code
_entity_poly.pdbx_strand_id
1 'polypeptide(L)' 'MKRVTFATPEELREHCLRENLSLIVEYRDEENRQRQVVLAGERLNELEAYIDRPKAEAYFRKDGIFHEVVAGWR' A
#
# COMPACT_ATOMS: atom_id res chain seq x y z
N MET A 1 0.09 -16.10 1.96
CA MET A 1 -0.26 -14.66 2.02
C MET A 1 -0.95 -14.41 3.33
N LYS A 2 -0.66 -13.30 4.02
CA LYS A 2 -1.32 -12.88 5.27
C LYS A 2 -2.09 -11.60 5.02
N ARG A 3 -3.17 -11.38 5.76
CA ARG A 3 -3.88 -10.09 5.79
C ARG A 3 -3.46 -9.33 7.02
N VAL A 4 -3.18 -8.05 6.86
CA VAL A 4 -2.89 -7.11 7.95
C VAL A 4 -3.81 -5.91 7.79
N THR A 5 -4.45 -5.50 8.88
CA THR A 5 -5.34 -4.34 8.88
C THR A 5 -4.60 -3.18 9.52
N PHE A 6 -4.70 -2.01 8.91
CA PHE A 6 -4.22 -0.75 9.46
C PHE A 6 -5.41 0.19 9.64
N ALA A 7 -5.41 0.96 10.72
CA ALA A 7 -6.51 1.85 11.06
C ALA A 7 -6.47 3.15 10.25
N THR A 8 -5.27 3.61 9.85
CA THR A 8 -5.11 4.81 9.00
C THR A 8 -3.99 4.63 7.95
N PRO A 9 -3.97 5.45 6.88
CA PRO A 9 -2.87 5.48 5.92
C PRO A 9 -1.51 5.85 6.57
N GLU A 10 -1.51 6.73 7.57
CA GLU A 10 -0.28 7.12 8.28
C GLU A 10 0.31 5.95 9.06
N GLU A 11 -0.52 5.13 9.71
CA GLU A 11 -0.06 3.93 10.41
C GLU A 11 0.63 2.94 9.44
N LEU A 12 0.05 2.75 8.26
CA LEU A 12 0.63 1.93 7.20
C LEU A 12 1.98 2.51 6.72
N ARG A 13 2.02 3.82 6.46
CA ARG A 13 3.24 4.53 6.03
C ARG A 13 4.36 4.36 7.05
N GLU A 14 4.08 4.63 8.32
CA GLU A 14 5.03 4.52 9.41
C GLU A 14 5.50 3.08 9.62
N HIS A 15 4.60 2.10 9.48
CA HIS A 15 4.96 0.70 9.52
C HIS A 15 5.97 0.35 8.41
N CYS A 16 5.69 0.74 7.17
CA CYS A 16 6.59 0.48 6.05
C CYS A 16 7.94 1.19 6.21
N LEU A 17 7.97 2.43 6.70
CA LEU A 17 9.22 3.16 6.96
C LEU A 17 10.06 2.49 8.06
N ARG A 18 9.44 2.19 9.20
CA ARG A 18 10.12 1.58 10.36
C ARG A 18 10.73 0.23 10.04
N GLU A 19 10.02 -0.57 9.24
CA GLU A 19 10.43 -1.92 8.86
C GLU A 19 11.23 -1.95 7.55
N ASN A 20 11.50 -0.79 6.94
CA ASN A 20 12.18 -0.63 5.65
C ASN A 20 11.56 -1.48 4.53
N LEU A 21 10.24 -1.46 4.45
CA LEU A 21 9.44 -2.25 3.50
C LEU A 21 9.07 -1.40 2.27
N SER A 22 9.01 -2.07 1.12
CA SER A 22 8.40 -1.52 -0.09
C SER A 22 6.91 -1.88 -0.12
N LEU A 23 6.07 -0.86 -0.17
CA LEU A 23 4.63 -1.00 -0.34
C LEU A 23 4.29 -0.97 -1.83
N ILE A 24 3.53 -1.95 -2.27
CA ILE A 24 3.04 -2.06 -3.64
C ILE A 24 1.57 -1.70 -3.62
N VAL A 25 1.16 -0.76 -4.46
CA VAL A 25 -0.24 -0.37 -4.63
C VAL A 25 -0.65 -0.61 -6.07
N GLU A 26 -1.65 -1.47 -6.25
CA GLU A 26 -2.30 -1.70 -7.54
C GLU A 26 -3.60 -0.91 -7.58
N TYR A 27 -3.88 -0.24 -8.70
CA TYR A 27 -5.07 0.59 -8.87
C TYR A 27 -5.51 0.67 -10.33
N ARG A 28 -6.71 1.23 -10.58
CA ARG A 28 -7.18 1.56 -11.93
C ARG A 28 -6.94 3.04 -12.22
N ASP A 29 -6.31 3.34 -13.35
CA ASP A 29 -6.18 4.72 -13.83
C ASP A 29 -7.49 5.23 -14.47
N GLU A 30 -7.47 6.48 -14.92
CA GLU A 30 -8.63 7.16 -15.53
C GLU A 30 -9.09 6.49 -16.83
N GLU A 31 -8.20 5.75 -17.51
CA GLU A 31 -8.48 4.96 -18.70
C GLU A 31 -8.86 3.51 -18.36
N ASN A 32 -9.16 3.22 -17.08
CA ASN A 32 -9.52 1.91 -16.55
C ASN A 32 -8.43 0.84 -16.74
N ARG A 33 -7.17 1.24 -16.95
CA ARG A 33 -6.02 0.34 -17.06
C ARG A 33 -5.50 0.00 -15.67
N GLN A 34 -5.09 -1.25 -15.48
CA GLN A 34 -4.45 -1.67 -14.22
C GLN A 34 -3.04 -1.09 -14.17
N ARG A 35 -2.75 -0.39 -13.08
CA ARG A 35 -1.45 0.20 -12.78
C ARG A 35 -0.94 -0.33 -11.45
N GLN A 36 0.37 -0.30 -11.31
CA GLN A 36 1.07 -0.66 -10.10
C GLN A 36 2.11 0.41 -9.81
N VAL A 37 2.20 0.81 -8.55
CA VAL A 37 3.28 1.67 -8.06
C VAL A 37 3.96 1.01 -6.87
N VAL A 38 5.28 1.14 -6.80
CA VAL A 38 6.08 0.73 -5.64
C VAL A 38 6.47 1.99 -4.88
N LEU A 39 6.14 2.04 -3.60
CA LEU A 39 6.41 3.13 -2.67
C LEU A 39 7.40 2.63 -1.61
N ALA A 40 8.53 3.31 -1.49
CA ALA A 40 9.57 3.00 -0.51
C ALA A 40 10.32 4.30 -0.13
N GLY A 41 10.86 4.36 1.08
CA GLY A 41 11.55 5.56 1.58
C GLY A 41 10.65 6.79 1.49
N GLU A 42 11.17 7.90 0.98
CA GLU A 42 10.43 9.17 0.87
C GLU A 42 9.17 9.08 0.00
N ARG A 43 9.12 8.15 -0.97
CA ARG A 43 7.93 7.95 -1.82
C ARG A 43 6.73 7.41 -1.06
N LEU A 44 6.92 6.87 0.15
CA LEU A 44 5.81 6.49 1.02
C LEU A 44 4.96 7.70 1.45
N ASN A 45 5.47 8.93 1.32
CA ASN A 45 4.67 10.15 1.50
C ASN A 45 3.61 10.34 0.40
N GLU A 46 3.73 9.66 -0.74
CA GLU A 46 2.76 9.70 -1.83
C GLU A 46 1.62 8.69 -1.66
N LEU A 47 1.61 7.89 -0.58
CA LEU A 47 0.68 6.76 -0.36
C LEU A 47 -0.79 7.13 -0.61
N GLU A 48 -1.26 8.20 0.00
CA GLU A 48 -2.66 8.63 -0.08
C GLU A 48 -3.10 8.92 -1.53
N ALA A 49 -2.19 9.40 -2.39
CA ALA A 49 -2.48 9.67 -3.79
C ALA A 49 -2.81 8.39 -4.61
N TYR A 50 -2.46 7.21 -4.09
CA TYR A 50 -2.65 5.92 -4.74
C TYR A 50 -3.66 5.03 -4.02
N ILE A 51 -3.63 4.96 -2.68
CA ILE A 51 -4.47 4.02 -1.94
C ILE A 51 -5.96 4.42 -1.93
N ASP A 52 -6.26 5.68 -2.19
CA ASP A 52 -7.63 6.18 -2.33
C ASP A 52 -8.17 6.08 -3.77
N ARG A 53 -7.35 5.56 -4.70
CA ARG A 53 -7.80 5.33 -6.09
C ARG A 53 -8.87 4.24 -6.13
N PRO A 54 -9.79 4.28 -7.11
CA PRO A 54 -10.80 3.24 -7.28
C PRO A 54 -10.19 1.84 -7.42
N LYS A 55 -10.75 0.88 -6.66
CA LYS A 55 -10.28 -0.52 -6.61
C LYS A 55 -8.79 -0.65 -6.27
N ALA A 56 -8.25 0.30 -5.51
CA ALA A 56 -6.88 0.19 -5.03
C ALA A 56 -6.74 -0.97 -4.06
N GLU A 57 -5.72 -1.78 -4.27
CA GLU A 57 -5.26 -2.88 -3.42
C GLU A 57 -3.80 -2.61 -3.06
N ALA A 58 -3.42 -2.87 -1.81
CA ALA A 58 -2.06 -2.63 -1.35
C ALA A 58 -1.48 -3.88 -0.68
N TYR A 59 -0.19 -4.11 -0.86
CA TYR A 59 0.52 -5.23 -0.23
C TYR A 59 2.02 -4.95 -0.12
N PHE A 60 2.68 -5.64 0.80
CA PHE A 60 4.14 -5.60 0.93
C PHE A 60 4.70 -7.00 1.18
N ARG A 61 6.01 -7.15 1.02
CA ARG A 61 6.72 -8.40 1.32
C ARG A 61 7.60 -8.23 2.55
N LYS A 62 7.39 -9.09 3.55
CA LYS A 62 8.19 -9.16 4.78
C LYS A 62 8.56 -10.61 5.05
N ASP A 63 9.84 -10.87 5.31
CA ASP A 63 10.37 -12.22 5.61
C ASP A 63 9.96 -13.29 4.57
N GLY A 64 9.97 -12.89 3.29
CA GLY A 64 9.58 -13.76 2.18
C GLY A 64 8.06 -13.93 2.00
N ILE A 65 7.23 -13.42 2.91
CA ILE A 65 5.77 -13.56 2.94
C ILE A 65 5.08 -12.29 2.41
N PHE A 66 4.11 -12.48 1.52
CA PHE A 66 3.21 -11.41 1.07
C PHE A 66 2.15 -11.08 2.13
N HIS A 67 2.03 -9.80 2.46
CA HIS A 67 1.05 -9.23 3.37
C HIS A 67 0.12 -8.30 2.58
N GLU A 68 -1.13 -8.71 2.43
CA GLU A 68 -2.22 -7.89 1.90
C GLU A 68 -2.63 -6.87 2.96
N VAL A 69 -2.69 -5.60 2.56
CA VAL A 69 -3.13 -4.50 3.40
C VAL A 69 -4.64 -4.34 3.27
N VAL A 70 -5.33 -4.51 4.39
CA VAL A 70 -6.75 -4.20 4.53
C VAL A 70 -6.87 -2.80 5.13
N ALA A 71 -7.45 -1.88 4.36
CA ALA A 71 -7.71 -0.53 4.81
C ALA A 71 -8.86 -0.52 5.83
N GLY A 72 -8.56 -0.23 7.10
CA GLY A 72 -9.55 -0.11 8.17
C GLY A 72 -10.21 1.27 8.26
N TRP A 73 -9.76 2.23 7.47
CA TRP A 73 -10.28 3.60 7.40
C TRP A 73 -11.38 3.81 6.34
N ARG A 74 -11.77 2.76 5.63
CA ARG A 74 -12.82 2.81 4.60
C ARG A 74 -14.20 2.50 5.17
#